data_AF-A0AAD0YTD0-F1
#
_entry.id   AF-A0AAD0YTD0-F1
#
_cell.length_a   1.000
_cell.length_b   1.000
_cell.length_c   1.000
_cell.angle_alpha   90.00
_cell.angle_beta   90.00
_cell.angle_gamma   90.00
#
_symmetry.space_group_name_H-M   'P 1'
#
loop_
_entity.id
_entity.type
_entity.pdbx_description
1 polymer ?
#
loop_
_entity_poly.entity_id
_entity_poly.type
_entity_poly.pdbx_seq_one_letter_code
_entity_poly.pdbx_strand_id
1 'polypeptide(L)'
;MKKQVLLGMSAFLMISMSSCSNDDTLDPPAPETENPIQPETNREFGTYNALGYGYDVTGEYANANYAGSKVINIDKFKTENSSRLLDETVGSYENIEEYGADAAAYSKVLSGKVNTGYEFPLYGKTISNPFKGSLAANTNAFDSQYIYGSYNTIIKQKRYRVNATSELLANYLTPEFIKDIETRSPQQIVENYGTHVAKDIYIGAKIDVVFQAKTTNNDRQLAARVGVITAVNTLSSQVSSEEDLKEAAKNYDKKLFYRTIGGDKSKGFAQIINLENTSPKANIGAWQSTVTKDNSVLVDFGPNGLMLIYDLVNDPAKKAELKAYVDQYINTHKVVLASN
;
A
#
# COMPACT_ATOMS: atom_id res chain seq x y z
N MET A 1 -45.77 58.52 60.47
CA MET A 1 -44.95 58.20 61.67
C MET A 1 -44.04 57.03 61.33
N LYS A 2 -42.77 57.02 61.80
CA LYS A 2 -41.67 56.08 61.40
C LYS A 2 -41.32 56.23 59.89
N LYS A 3 -40.08 56.48 59.42
CA LYS A 3 -38.67 56.17 59.79
C LYS A 3 -38.26 54.69 59.70
N GLN A 4 -37.69 54.32 58.54
CA GLN A 4 -36.37 53.69 58.31
C GLN A 4 -36.09 53.75 56.77
N VAL A 5 -34.92 54.09 56.19
CA VAL A 5 -33.49 53.68 56.40
C VAL A 5 -33.26 52.27 55.83
N LEU A 6 -32.37 51.98 54.85
CA LEU A 6 -31.34 52.72 54.07
C LEU A 6 -31.25 52.04 52.64
N LEU A 7 -30.32 52.19 51.66
CA LEU A 7 -29.02 52.84 51.39
C LEU A 7 -28.77 52.93 49.84
N GLY A 8 -27.87 53.80 49.36
CA GLY A 8 -27.35 53.83 47.97
C GLY A 8 -28.16 54.75 47.02
N MET A 9 -27.66 55.78 46.31
CA MET A 9 -26.32 56.13 45.79
C MET A 9 -25.73 55.11 44.78
N SER A 10 -25.28 55.49 43.57
CA SER A 10 -25.17 56.86 42.99
C SER A 10 -25.18 56.91 41.45
N ALA A 11 -24.91 58.10 40.89
CA ALA A 11 -24.85 58.48 39.47
C ALA A 11 -24.21 57.43 38.52
N PHE A 12 -24.72 57.18 37.32
CA PHE A 12 -24.82 58.06 36.13
C PHE A 12 -23.46 58.39 35.48
N LEU A 13 -23.12 57.61 34.43
CA LEU A 13 -22.81 58.08 33.05
C LEU A 13 -21.50 57.57 32.39
N MET A 14 -21.67 56.94 31.22
CA MET A 14 -20.72 56.67 30.11
C MET A 14 -19.25 56.28 30.38
N ILE A 15 -18.92 55.02 30.07
CA ILE A 15 -18.08 54.69 28.90
C ILE A 15 -18.77 53.56 28.12
N SER A 16 -19.13 53.80 26.86
CA SER A 16 -19.62 52.75 25.94
C SER A 16 -18.46 52.21 25.11
N MET A 17 -17.92 51.05 25.47
CA MET A 17 -16.96 50.32 24.63
C MET A 17 -17.68 49.45 23.61
N SER A 18 -17.32 49.57 22.34
CA SER A 18 -17.83 48.70 21.27
C SER A 18 -17.25 47.30 21.41
N SER A 19 -18.04 46.35 21.92
CA SER A 19 -17.73 44.93 21.77
C SER A 19 -18.25 44.47 20.41
N CYS A 20 -17.36 44.10 19.50
CA CYS A 20 -17.76 43.31 18.34
C CYS A 20 -18.29 41.95 18.84
N SER A 21 -19.37 41.46 18.25
CA SER A 21 -19.75 40.06 18.37
C SER A 21 -18.82 39.23 17.50
N ASN A 22 -17.99 38.39 18.12
CA ASN A 22 -17.47 37.23 17.41
C ASN A 22 -18.63 36.25 17.26
N ASP A 23 -19.01 35.91 16.02
CA ASP A 23 -19.77 34.70 15.77
C ASP A 23 -18.81 33.52 16.02
N ASP A 24 -18.84 32.98 17.24
CA ASP A 24 -18.22 31.69 17.56
C ASP A 24 -19.05 30.58 16.88
N THR A 25 -18.94 30.48 15.55
CA THR A 25 -19.32 29.29 14.81
C THR A 25 -18.40 28.16 15.27
N LEU A 26 -18.86 27.40 16.27
CA LEU A 26 -18.19 26.21 16.74
C LEU A 26 -18.13 25.20 15.59
N ASP A 27 -16.98 25.17 14.90
CA ASP A 27 -16.66 24.10 13.96
C ASP A 27 -16.87 22.76 14.67
N PRO A 28 -17.60 21.80 14.06
CA PRO A 28 -17.76 20.48 14.66
C PRO A 28 -16.36 19.87 14.84
N PRO A 29 -16.07 19.23 15.99
CA PRO A 29 -14.75 18.67 16.25
C PRO A 29 -14.38 17.71 15.12
N ALA A 30 -13.18 17.89 14.56
CA ALA A 30 -12.67 16.98 13.54
C ALA A 30 -12.73 15.54 14.08
N PRO A 31 -13.20 14.56 13.28
CA PRO A 31 -13.32 13.20 13.74
C PRO A 31 -11.96 12.70 14.23
N GLU A 32 -11.94 12.08 15.42
CA GLU A 32 -10.72 11.55 16.03
C GLU A 32 -10.09 10.52 15.09
N THR A 33 -9.09 10.96 14.35
CA THR A 33 -8.45 10.17 13.31
C THR A 33 -7.23 9.50 13.92
N GLU A 34 -7.39 8.21 14.25
CA GLU A 34 -6.28 7.26 14.39
C GLU A 34 -5.57 7.09 13.04
N ASN A 35 -4.94 8.16 12.54
CA ASN A 35 -4.27 8.20 11.25
C ASN A 35 -3.11 7.20 11.24
N PRO A 36 -3.21 6.06 10.53
CA PRO A 36 -2.12 5.14 10.39
C PRO A 36 -1.27 5.65 9.24
N ILE A 37 -0.51 6.73 9.51
CA ILE A 37 0.55 7.21 8.62
C ILE A 37 1.64 6.13 8.64
N GLN A 38 1.43 5.08 7.85
CA GLN A 38 2.48 4.20 7.36
C GLN A 38 3.34 5.07 6.44
N PRO A 39 4.54 5.52 6.86
CA PRO A 39 5.32 6.40 6.01
C PRO A 39 5.72 5.65 4.75
N GLU A 40 5.53 6.29 3.60
CA GLU A 40 6.27 5.92 2.41
C GLU A 40 7.76 6.03 2.71
N THR A 41 8.51 4.97 2.40
CA THR A 41 9.94 4.90 2.70
C THR A 41 10.68 6.13 2.20
N ASN A 42 11.48 6.73 3.07
CA ASN A 42 12.41 7.80 2.71
C ASN A 42 13.74 7.21 2.18
N ARG A 43 13.75 5.94 1.75
CA ARG A 43 14.83 5.36 0.97
C ARG A 43 14.88 6.05 -0.40
N GLU A 44 15.99 6.73 -0.64
CA GLU A 44 16.37 7.15 -1.98
C GLU A 44 16.80 5.93 -2.81
N PHE A 45 16.34 5.89 -4.06
CA PHE A 45 16.74 4.89 -5.04
C PHE A 45 17.62 5.54 -6.13
N GLY A 46 18.28 4.71 -6.94
CA GLY A 46 19.05 5.22 -8.08
C GLY A 46 18.16 5.71 -9.23
N THR A 47 18.79 6.17 -10.31
CA THR A 47 18.17 6.65 -11.56
C THR A 47 17.01 5.78 -12.08
N TYR A 48 17.12 4.46 -11.87
CA TYR A 48 16.16 3.44 -12.32
C TYR A 48 15.20 2.98 -11.22
N ASN A 49 15.02 3.78 -10.17
CA ASN A 49 14.18 3.51 -9.01
C ASN A 49 14.51 2.13 -8.40
N ALA A 50 13.51 1.31 -8.05
CA ALA A 50 13.69 -0.03 -7.49
C ALA A 50 14.29 -1.08 -8.48
N LEU A 51 14.61 -0.74 -9.73
CA LEU A 51 15.19 -1.71 -10.67
C LEU A 51 16.57 -2.18 -10.20
N GLY A 52 16.78 -3.50 -10.15
CA GLY A 52 18.02 -4.10 -9.64
C GLY A 52 18.14 -4.11 -8.11
N TYR A 53 17.14 -3.63 -7.38
CA TYR A 53 17.04 -3.81 -5.94
C TYR A 53 16.36 -5.13 -5.62
N GLY A 54 16.71 -5.71 -4.47
CA GLY A 54 15.98 -6.86 -3.94
C GLY A 54 14.52 -6.54 -3.61
N TYR A 55 13.68 -7.54 -3.39
CA TYR A 55 12.26 -7.38 -3.03
C TYR A 55 11.76 -8.56 -2.19
N ASP A 56 10.95 -8.31 -1.16
CA ASP A 56 10.25 -9.37 -0.42
C ASP A 56 8.78 -9.51 -0.84
N VAL A 57 8.47 -10.62 -1.54
CA VAL A 57 7.11 -10.96 -1.98
C VAL A 57 6.16 -11.38 -0.85
N THR A 58 6.66 -11.61 0.36
CA THR A 58 5.79 -11.80 1.54
C THR A 58 5.21 -10.48 2.05
N GLY A 59 5.76 -9.35 1.57
CA GLY A 59 5.42 -7.98 1.90
C GLY A 59 4.10 -7.47 1.32
N GLU A 60 4.09 -6.23 0.85
CA GLU A 60 2.99 -5.65 0.09
C GLU A 60 3.23 -5.81 -1.43
N TYR A 61 2.16 -5.81 -2.23
CA TYR A 61 2.26 -5.81 -3.69
C TYR A 61 2.73 -4.44 -4.21
N ALA A 62 3.83 -4.48 -4.98
CA ALA A 62 4.46 -3.32 -5.64
C ALA A 62 4.47 -2.05 -4.78
N ASN A 63 5.21 -2.10 -3.67
CA ASN A 63 5.49 -0.97 -2.79
C ASN A 63 6.99 -0.90 -2.48
N ALA A 64 7.60 0.27 -2.69
CA ALA A 64 9.01 0.54 -2.38
C ALA A 64 9.41 0.23 -0.92
N ASN A 65 8.47 0.23 0.03
CA ASN A 65 8.69 -0.17 1.42
C ASN A 65 9.19 -1.62 1.57
N TYR A 66 8.94 -2.49 0.58
CA TYR A 66 9.35 -3.90 0.57
C TYR A 66 10.47 -4.21 -0.42
N ALA A 67 11.09 -3.18 -1.00
CA ALA A 67 12.38 -3.34 -1.65
C ALA A 67 13.47 -3.59 -0.60
N GLY A 68 14.43 -4.45 -0.93
CA GLY A 68 15.68 -4.64 -0.20
C GLY A 68 16.80 -3.72 -0.72
N SER A 69 18.04 -4.05 -0.37
CA SER A 69 19.24 -3.33 -0.83
C SER A 69 19.53 -3.57 -2.33
N LYS A 70 20.41 -2.77 -2.93
CA LYS A 70 20.78 -2.85 -4.36
C LYS A 70 21.56 -4.15 -4.63
N VAL A 71 21.01 -5.05 -5.44
CA VAL A 71 21.64 -6.33 -5.82
C VAL A 71 22.39 -6.20 -7.14
N ILE A 72 21.80 -5.53 -8.13
CA ILE A 72 22.35 -5.37 -9.47
C ILE A 72 22.82 -3.93 -9.68
N ASN A 73 24.06 -3.77 -10.11
CA ASN A 73 24.62 -2.53 -10.62
C ASN A 73 24.10 -2.24 -12.04
N ILE A 74 22.85 -1.74 -12.10
CA ILE A 74 22.19 -1.32 -13.35
C ILE A 74 23.02 -0.30 -14.13
N ASP A 75 23.80 0.55 -13.45
CA ASP A 75 24.61 1.59 -14.06
C ASP A 75 25.82 1.01 -14.82
N LYS A 76 26.48 -0.02 -14.26
CA LYS A 76 27.47 -0.85 -15.00
C LYS A 76 26.79 -1.60 -16.15
N PHE A 77 25.65 -2.25 -15.89
CA PHE A 77 24.91 -3.00 -16.90
C PHE A 77 24.51 -2.12 -18.10
N LYS A 78 24.11 -0.86 -17.86
CA LYS A 78 23.80 0.14 -18.90
C LYS A 78 25.00 0.44 -19.79
N THR A 79 26.19 0.60 -19.22
CA THR A 79 27.42 0.89 -19.97
C THR A 79 27.81 -0.26 -20.91
N GLU A 80 27.67 -1.50 -20.45
CA GLU A 80 28.09 -2.70 -21.18
C GLU A 80 26.98 -3.33 -22.06
N ASN A 81 25.71 -3.11 -21.72
CA ASN A 81 24.53 -3.73 -22.35
C ASN A 81 23.38 -2.73 -22.58
N SER A 82 23.67 -1.50 -23.01
CA SER A 82 22.70 -0.41 -23.15
C SER A 82 21.40 -0.80 -23.87
N SER A 83 21.48 -1.56 -24.96
CA SER A 83 20.33 -2.05 -25.74
C SER A 83 19.43 -3.06 -25.02
N ARG A 84 19.86 -3.59 -23.86
CA ARG A 84 19.08 -4.48 -22.99
C ARG A 84 18.44 -3.75 -21.80
N LEU A 85 18.81 -2.50 -21.51
CA LEU A 85 18.14 -1.69 -20.49
C LEU A 85 17.11 -0.78 -21.18
N LEU A 86 15.83 -1.09 -20.97
CA LEU A 86 14.73 -0.34 -21.55
C LEU A 86 14.24 0.73 -20.57
N ASP A 87 14.18 1.96 -21.08
CA ASP A 87 13.62 3.16 -20.45
C ASP A 87 12.42 3.59 -21.29
N GLU A 88 11.22 3.22 -20.84
CA GLU A 88 9.97 3.36 -21.60
C GLU A 88 9.09 4.41 -20.90
N THR A 89 8.67 5.48 -21.58
CA THR A 89 7.62 6.38 -21.06
C THR A 89 6.26 5.71 -21.30
N VAL A 90 5.41 5.67 -20.26
CA VAL A 90 4.12 4.97 -20.30
C VAL A 90 2.96 5.96 -20.39
N GLY A 91 2.78 6.81 -19.37
CA GLY A 91 1.75 7.85 -19.37
C GLY A 91 0.32 7.32 -19.28
N SER A 92 0.07 6.25 -18.53
CA SER A 92 -1.27 5.68 -18.33
C SER A 92 -1.91 6.09 -17.00
N TYR A 93 -3.24 6.06 -16.98
CA TYR A 93 -4.08 6.16 -15.79
C TYR A 93 -5.01 4.95 -15.80
N GLU A 94 -4.91 4.10 -14.79
CA GLU A 94 -5.56 2.79 -14.72
C GLU A 94 -6.31 2.66 -13.40
N ASN A 95 -7.55 2.18 -13.41
CA ASN A 95 -8.25 1.75 -12.20
C ASN A 95 -8.29 0.21 -12.19
N ILE A 96 -7.79 -0.40 -11.13
CA ILE A 96 -7.64 -1.86 -11.02
C ILE A 96 -8.49 -2.39 -9.88
N GLU A 97 -9.39 -3.33 -10.22
CA GLU A 97 -10.37 -3.95 -9.32
C GLU A 97 -9.97 -5.41 -9.03
N GLU A 98 -9.73 -5.74 -7.76
CA GLU A 98 -9.20 -7.06 -7.35
C GLU A 98 -9.96 -7.57 -6.11
N TYR A 99 -10.43 -8.83 -6.13
CA TYR A 99 -11.42 -9.34 -5.17
C TYR A 99 -11.14 -10.78 -4.72
N GLY A 100 -11.53 -11.12 -3.48
CA GLY A 100 -11.50 -12.49 -2.98
C GLY A 100 -12.53 -12.78 -1.90
N ALA A 101 -13.06 -14.00 -1.92
CA ALA A 101 -13.99 -14.53 -0.91
C ALA A 101 -13.38 -14.61 0.51
N ASP A 102 -12.06 -14.55 0.61
CA ASP A 102 -11.26 -14.56 1.82
C ASP A 102 -9.86 -13.98 1.54
N ALA A 103 -9.02 -13.90 2.58
CA ALA A 103 -7.66 -13.35 2.49
C ALA A 103 -6.74 -14.14 1.56
N ALA A 104 -6.83 -15.48 1.52
CA ALA A 104 -6.00 -16.33 0.68
C ALA A 104 -6.43 -16.25 -0.80
N ALA A 105 -7.74 -16.17 -1.07
CA ALA A 105 -8.29 -15.94 -2.41
C ALA A 105 -7.84 -14.59 -2.99
N TYR A 106 -7.96 -13.50 -2.22
CA TYR A 106 -7.53 -12.16 -2.66
C TYR A 106 -6.00 -12.08 -2.80
N SER A 107 -5.25 -12.65 -1.85
CA SER A 107 -3.79 -12.81 -1.94
C SER A 107 -3.36 -13.58 -3.20
N LYS A 108 -4.10 -14.62 -3.60
CA LYS A 108 -3.83 -15.36 -4.86
C LYS A 108 -4.05 -14.50 -6.11
N VAL A 109 -5.03 -13.59 -6.12
CA VAL A 109 -5.21 -12.60 -7.21
C VAL A 109 -3.99 -11.69 -7.31
N LEU A 110 -3.53 -11.10 -6.20
CA LEU A 110 -2.30 -10.29 -6.17
C LEU A 110 -1.07 -11.06 -6.65
N SER A 111 -1.00 -12.35 -6.32
CA SER A 111 0.10 -13.25 -6.69
C SER A 111 0.12 -13.58 -8.19
N GLY A 112 -1.03 -13.58 -8.85
CA GLY A 112 -1.14 -13.81 -10.30
C GLY A 112 -0.64 -12.65 -11.18
N LYS A 113 -0.40 -11.47 -10.60
CA LYS A 113 -0.02 -10.25 -11.35
C LYS A 113 1.43 -10.27 -11.84
N VAL A 114 2.31 -10.99 -11.15
CA VAL A 114 3.73 -11.11 -11.49
C VAL A 114 4.24 -12.51 -11.15
N ASN A 115 4.99 -13.09 -12.07
CA ASN A 115 5.64 -14.38 -11.87
C ASN A 115 6.71 -14.28 -10.76
N THR A 116 6.46 -14.95 -9.63
CA THR A 116 7.38 -15.12 -8.50
C THR A 116 8.09 -16.48 -8.54
N GLY A 117 7.76 -17.37 -9.48
CA GLY A 117 8.17 -18.78 -9.43
C GLY A 117 7.46 -19.64 -8.37
N TYR A 118 6.49 -19.08 -7.63
CA TYR A 118 5.70 -19.80 -6.63
C TYR A 118 4.18 -19.63 -6.88
N GLU A 119 3.42 -20.72 -6.80
CA GLU A 119 1.95 -20.71 -6.93
C GLU A 119 1.21 -20.41 -5.60
N PHE A 120 1.95 -20.03 -4.56
CA PHE A 120 1.37 -19.72 -3.24
C PHE A 120 0.64 -18.36 -3.22
N PRO A 121 -0.33 -18.16 -2.31
CA PRO A 121 -0.83 -16.84 -1.97
C PRO A 121 0.27 -16.02 -1.25
N LEU A 122 0.70 -14.91 -1.85
CA LEU A 122 1.76 -14.00 -1.41
C LEU A 122 1.22 -12.59 -1.15
N TYR A 123 2.12 -11.63 -0.89
CA TYR A 123 1.79 -10.22 -0.62
C TYR A 123 0.86 -10.00 0.60
N GLY A 124 1.03 -10.83 1.63
CA GLY A 124 0.16 -10.85 2.82
C GLY A 124 0.15 -9.55 3.65
N LYS A 125 1.13 -8.65 3.47
CA LYS A 125 1.09 -7.33 4.11
C LYS A 125 0.15 -6.34 3.41
N THR A 126 -0.19 -6.53 2.13
CA THR A 126 -1.27 -5.77 1.47
C THR A 126 -2.62 -5.96 2.15
N ILE A 127 -2.82 -7.10 2.82
CA ILE A 127 -4.03 -7.41 3.60
C ILE A 127 -3.86 -6.97 5.06
N SER A 128 -2.72 -7.29 5.68
CA SER A 128 -2.55 -7.18 7.13
C SER A 128 -2.03 -5.81 7.62
N ASN A 129 -1.28 -5.04 6.83
CA ASN A 129 -0.86 -3.69 7.24
C ASN A 129 -2.02 -2.68 7.29
N PRO A 130 -2.92 -2.58 6.29
CA PRO A 130 -4.04 -1.63 6.28
C PRO A 130 -4.89 -1.57 7.55
N PHE A 131 -5.11 -2.73 8.19
CA PHE A 131 -6.01 -2.85 9.33
C PHE A 131 -5.30 -3.10 10.66
N LYS A 132 -3.95 -3.10 10.70
CA LYS A 132 -3.15 -3.50 11.88
C LYS A 132 -3.49 -2.74 13.16
N GLY A 133 -3.91 -1.48 13.07
CA GLY A 133 -4.36 -0.67 14.21
C GLY A 133 -5.87 -0.74 14.50
N SER A 134 -6.70 -1.04 13.49
CA SER A 134 -8.17 -1.01 13.58
C SER A 134 -8.81 -2.39 13.80
N LEU A 135 -8.01 -3.43 13.96
CA LEU A 135 -8.45 -4.76 14.38
C LEU A 135 -8.46 -4.82 15.90
N ALA A 136 -9.53 -5.37 16.48
CA ALA A 136 -9.60 -5.59 17.92
C ALA A 136 -8.50 -6.54 18.37
N ALA A 137 -8.04 -6.40 19.63
CA ALA A 137 -7.00 -7.25 20.19
C ALA A 137 -7.32 -8.76 19.96
N ASN A 138 -6.33 -9.49 19.45
CA ASN A 138 -6.40 -10.90 19.05
C ASN A 138 -7.18 -11.21 17.74
N THR A 139 -7.65 -10.22 16.98
CA THR A 139 -8.29 -10.46 15.67
C THR A 139 -7.24 -10.63 14.57
N ASN A 140 -7.29 -11.74 13.83
CA ASN A 140 -6.37 -12.00 12.72
C ASN A 140 -6.93 -11.46 11.37
N ALA A 141 -6.09 -10.78 10.59
CA ALA A 141 -6.44 -10.34 9.24
C ALA A 141 -6.62 -11.49 8.23
N PHE A 142 -6.17 -12.71 8.56
CA PHE A 142 -6.38 -13.90 7.72
C PHE A 142 -7.51 -14.80 8.24
N ASP A 143 -8.36 -14.31 9.13
CA ASP A 143 -9.55 -15.02 9.58
C ASP A 143 -10.56 -15.22 8.42
N SER A 144 -11.04 -16.45 8.28
CA SER A 144 -12.00 -16.89 7.25
C SER A 144 -13.33 -16.13 7.26
N GLN A 145 -13.71 -15.44 8.35
CA GLN A 145 -14.93 -14.65 8.38
C GLN A 145 -14.89 -13.47 7.40
N TYR A 146 -13.71 -12.91 7.10
CA TYR A 146 -13.54 -11.69 6.29
C TYR A 146 -13.55 -11.94 4.77
N ILE A 147 -14.20 -11.03 4.03
CA ILE A 147 -14.08 -10.83 2.58
C ILE A 147 -13.14 -9.65 2.30
N TYR A 148 -12.44 -9.69 1.16
CA TYR A 148 -11.40 -8.71 0.81
C TYR A 148 -11.45 -8.25 -0.64
N GLY A 149 -11.05 -7.01 -0.88
CA GLY A 149 -10.77 -6.51 -2.22
C GLY A 149 -10.10 -5.14 -2.23
N SER A 150 -9.77 -4.65 -3.42
CA SER A 150 -9.12 -3.35 -3.63
C SER A 150 -9.61 -2.64 -4.90
N TYR A 151 -9.49 -1.31 -4.88
CA TYR A 151 -9.73 -0.43 -6.03
C TYR A 151 -8.55 0.52 -6.18
N ASN A 152 -7.57 0.15 -6.98
CA ASN A 152 -6.30 0.86 -7.05
C ASN A 152 -6.24 1.71 -8.32
N THR A 153 -6.24 3.04 -8.15
CA THR A 153 -5.92 3.99 -9.21
C THR A 153 -4.41 4.07 -9.34
N ILE A 154 -3.84 3.68 -10.49
CA ILE A 154 -2.40 3.71 -10.77
C ILE A 154 -2.12 4.66 -11.93
N ILE A 155 -1.18 5.59 -11.72
CA ILE A 155 -0.72 6.58 -12.69
C ILE A 155 0.72 6.21 -13.09
N LYS A 156 0.89 5.46 -14.18
CA LYS A 156 2.21 4.93 -14.59
C LYS A 156 2.94 5.94 -15.46
N GLN A 157 4.02 6.52 -14.94
CA GLN A 157 4.83 7.54 -15.62
C GLN A 157 5.87 6.91 -16.55
N LYS A 158 6.61 5.89 -16.05
CA LYS A 158 7.65 5.18 -16.81
C LYS A 158 7.65 3.68 -16.48
N ARG A 159 8.30 2.90 -17.33
CA ARG A 159 8.67 1.50 -17.10
C ARG A 159 10.18 1.36 -17.26
N TYR A 160 10.79 0.59 -16.37
CA TYR A 160 12.22 0.28 -16.38
C TYR A 160 12.41 -1.24 -16.37
N ARG A 161 13.14 -1.78 -17.36
CA ARG A 161 13.24 -3.22 -17.59
C ARG A 161 14.62 -3.64 -18.09
N VAL A 162 15.16 -4.75 -17.57
CA VAL A 162 16.33 -5.43 -18.16
C VAL A 162 15.92 -6.66 -18.97
N ASN A 163 16.25 -6.66 -20.26
CA ASN A 163 16.07 -7.79 -21.17
C ASN A 163 17.32 -8.70 -21.16
N ALA A 164 17.51 -9.37 -20.02
CA ALA A 164 18.65 -10.22 -19.71
C ALA A 164 18.22 -11.47 -18.91
N THR A 165 19.03 -12.52 -18.97
CA THR A 165 18.87 -13.72 -18.16
C THR A 165 19.58 -13.58 -16.82
N SER A 166 19.29 -14.48 -15.88
CA SER A 166 19.95 -14.61 -14.57
C SER A 166 21.48 -14.68 -14.70
N GLU A 167 21.95 -15.51 -15.63
CA GLU A 167 23.38 -15.82 -15.82
C GLU A 167 24.14 -14.60 -16.36
N LEU A 168 23.49 -13.77 -17.20
CA LEU A 168 24.07 -12.50 -17.62
C LEU A 168 24.10 -11.49 -16.47
N LEU A 169 22.98 -11.33 -15.74
CA LEU A 169 22.84 -10.36 -14.65
C LEU A 169 23.76 -10.66 -13.44
N ALA A 170 24.12 -11.92 -13.21
CA ALA A 170 25.10 -12.31 -12.19
C ALA A 170 26.50 -11.69 -12.37
N ASN A 171 26.84 -11.21 -13.58
CA ASN A 171 28.11 -10.49 -13.85
C ASN A 171 28.06 -8.98 -13.51
N TYR A 172 26.90 -8.50 -13.04
CA TYR A 172 26.61 -7.10 -12.72
C TYR A 172 26.16 -6.91 -11.29
N LEU A 173 26.46 -7.86 -10.40
CA LEU A 173 26.12 -7.74 -8.97
C LEU A 173 26.91 -6.59 -8.30
N THR A 174 26.33 -6.04 -7.24
CA THR A 174 27.00 -5.05 -6.38
C THR A 174 28.09 -5.72 -5.56
N PRO A 175 29.26 -5.06 -5.34
CA PRO A 175 30.32 -5.60 -4.47
C PRO A 175 29.83 -5.93 -3.06
N GLU A 176 28.85 -5.17 -2.57
CA GLU A 176 28.17 -5.37 -1.29
C GLU A 176 27.41 -6.70 -1.27
N PHE A 177 26.58 -6.99 -2.28
CA PHE A 177 25.84 -8.25 -2.35
C PHE A 177 26.76 -9.46 -2.53
N ILE A 178 27.81 -9.35 -3.36
CA ILE A 178 28.81 -10.41 -3.51
C ILE A 178 29.47 -10.72 -2.16
N LYS A 179 29.93 -9.69 -1.44
CA LYS A 179 30.53 -9.84 -0.11
C LYS A 179 29.55 -10.42 0.91
N ASP A 180 28.29 -10.00 0.87
CA ASP A 180 27.28 -10.48 1.80
C ASP A 180 26.92 -11.95 1.55
N ILE A 181 26.83 -12.40 0.30
CA ILE A 181 26.66 -13.84 -0.04
C ILE A 181 27.80 -14.69 0.53
N GLU A 182 29.04 -14.20 0.51
CA GLU A 182 30.17 -14.91 1.13
C GLU A 182 30.10 -14.93 2.66
N THR A 183 29.72 -13.81 3.29
CA THR A 183 29.96 -13.56 4.73
C THR A 183 28.73 -13.60 5.65
N ARG A 184 27.50 -13.60 5.11
CA ARG A 184 26.25 -13.59 5.89
C ARG A 184 25.49 -14.92 5.79
N SER A 185 24.57 -15.14 6.73
CA SER A 185 23.63 -16.27 6.65
C SER A 185 22.50 -16.02 5.64
N PRO A 186 21.85 -17.07 5.10
CA PRO A 186 20.68 -16.93 4.23
C PRO A 186 19.54 -16.09 4.83
N GLN A 187 19.33 -16.19 6.15
CA GLN A 187 18.39 -15.35 6.89
C GLN A 187 18.75 -13.87 6.73
N GLN A 188 20.01 -13.50 6.97
CA GLN A 188 20.47 -12.12 6.85
C GLN A 188 20.41 -11.63 5.39
N ILE A 189 20.62 -12.50 4.39
CA ILE A 189 20.40 -12.13 2.98
C ILE A 189 18.92 -11.75 2.76
N VAL A 190 17.98 -12.59 3.19
CA VAL A 190 16.54 -12.30 3.03
C VAL A 190 16.09 -11.09 3.85
N GLU A 191 16.66 -10.85 5.04
CA GLU A 191 16.36 -9.65 5.84
C GLU A 191 16.86 -8.34 5.19
N ASN A 192 18.02 -8.35 4.51
CA ASN A 192 18.63 -7.15 3.92
C ASN A 192 18.23 -6.91 2.45
N TYR A 193 17.88 -7.97 1.73
CA TYR A 193 17.59 -7.95 0.28
C TYR A 193 16.21 -8.48 -0.09
N GLY A 194 15.53 -9.25 0.76
CA GLY A 194 14.30 -9.95 0.41
C GLY A 194 14.56 -11.25 -0.36
N THR A 195 13.49 -11.80 -0.96
CA THR A 195 13.49 -13.12 -1.60
C THR A 195 13.69 -13.08 -3.12
N HIS A 196 13.51 -11.90 -3.72
CA HIS A 196 13.53 -11.67 -5.16
C HIS A 196 14.40 -10.45 -5.51
N VAL A 197 14.58 -10.19 -6.81
CA VAL A 197 15.15 -8.95 -7.36
C VAL A 197 14.22 -8.40 -8.44
N ALA A 198 13.98 -7.10 -8.42
CA ALA A 198 13.12 -6.43 -9.39
C ALA A 198 13.85 -6.17 -10.71
N LYS A 199 13.28 -6.64 -11.84
CA LYS A 199 13.87 -6.58 -13.18
C LYS A 199 12.97 -6.02 -14.29
N ASP A 200 11.69 -5.82 -14.03
CA ASP A 200 10.71 -5.13 -14.92
C ASP A 200 9.67 -4.43 -14.03
N ILE A 201 9.78 -3.12 -13.88
CA ILE A 201 8.96 -2.31 -12.97
C ILE A 201 8.26 -1.16 -13.70
N TYR A 202 7.07 -0.80 -13.23
CA TYR A 202 6.44 0.47 -13.52
C TYR A 202 6.63 1.42 -12.35
N ILE A 203 6.98 2.66 -12.67
CA ILE A 203 7.08 3.74 -11.70
C ILE A 203 6.07 4.84 -11.99
N GLY A 204 5.60 5.47 -10.92
CA GLY A 204 4.52 6.45 -10.98
C GLY A 204 4.01 6.79 -9.59
N ALA A 205 2.70 7.00 -9.50
CA ALA A 205 2.00 7.13 -8.23
C ALA A 205 0.73 6.26 -8.23
N LYS A 206 0.24 5.86 -7.05
CA LYS A 206 -1.03 5.14 -6.91
C LYS A 206 -1.85 5.61 -5.72
N ILE A 207 -3.17 5.53 -5.87
CA ILE A 207 -4.10 5.50 -4.74
C ILE A 207 -4.38 4.03 -4.47
N ASP A 208 -4.08 3.59 -3.26
CA ASP A 208 -4.07 2.21 -2.83
C ASP A 208 -5.19 2.03 -1.80
N VAL A 209 -6.28 1.37 -2.21
CA VAL A 209 -7.54 1.25 -1.46
C VAL A 209 -7.79 -0.22 -1.15
N VAL A 210 -7.97 -0.57 0.12
CA VAL A 210 -8.23 -1.94 0.56
C VAL A 210 -9.51 -1.98 1.39
N PHE A 211 -10.44 -2.85 1.01
CA PHE A 211 -11.71 -3.11 1.67
C PHE A 211 -11.64 -4.40 2.49
N GLN A 212 -12.21 -4.37 3.69
CA GLN A 212 -12.47 -5.51 4.55
C GLN A 212 -13.94 -5.45 4.98
N ALA A 213 -14.65 -6.57 4.94
CA ALA A 213 -15.93 -6.71 5.63
C ALA A 213 -16.16 -8.16 6.04
N LYS A 214 -17.22 -8.40 6.80
CA LYS A 214 -17.87 -9.71 6.94
C LYS A 214 -19.12 -9.71 6.07
N THR A 215 -19.67 -10.89 5.77
CA THR A 215 -20.88 -10.97 4.93
C THR A 215 -21.79 -12.12 5.34
N THR A 216 -23.10 -11.93 5.14
CA THR A 216 -24.12 -12.99 5.16
C THR A 216 -24.46 -13.51 3.76
N ASN A 217 -23.77 -13.02 2.72
CA ASN A 217 -23.97 -13.51 1.36
C ASN A 217 -23.27 -14.87 1.14
N ASN A 218 -23.98 -15.80 0.51
CA ASN A 218 -23.42 -17.09 0.14
C ASN A 218 -22.38 -16.97 -0.99
N ASP A 219 -22.58 -16.02 -1.92
CA ASP A 219 -21.53 -15.62 -2.85
C ASP A 219 -20.64 -14.56 -2.20
N ARG A 220 -19.58 -15.03 -1.55
CA ARG A 220 -18.57 -14.20 -0.89
C ARG A 220 -17.69 -13.42 -1.87
N GLN A 221 -17.57 -13.83 -3.13
CA GLN A 221 -16.76 -13.12 -4.12
C GLN A 221 -17.55 -11.98 -4.76
N LEU A 222 -18.84 -12.18 -5.05
CA LEU A 222 -19.78 -11.10 -5.34
C LEU A 222 -19.84 -10.09 -4.20
N ALA A 223 -19.94 -10.57 -2.95
CA ALA A 223 -19.95 -9.72 -1.76
C ALA A 223 -18.70 -8.83 -1.64
N ALA A 224 -17.51 -9.36 -1.93
CA ALA A 224 -16.27 -8.60 -2.00
C ALA A 224 -16.32 -7.52 -3.09
N ARG A 225 -16.73 -7.87 -4.31
CA ARG A 225 -16.88 -6.95 -5.44
C ARG A 225 -17.83 -5.78 -5.11
N VAL A 226 -19.07 -6.08 -4.73
CA VAL A 226 -20.07 -5.03 -4.47
C VAL A 226 -19.71 -4.18 -3.25
N GLY A 227 -19.03 -4.76 -2.25
CA GLY A 227 -18.49 -4.04 -1.10
C GLY A 227 -17.48 -2.97 -1.49
N VAL A 228 -16.50 -3.31 -2.34
CA VAL A 228 -15.53 -2.35 -2.87
C VAL A 228 -16.22 -1.28 -3.74
N ILE A 229 -17.07 -1.67 -4.69
CA ILE A 229 -17.71 -0.72 -5.61
C ILE A 229 -18.58 0.28 -4.86
N THR A 230 -19.40 -0.17 -3.90
CA THR A 230 -20.23 0.73 -3.07
C THR A 230 -19.38 1.62 -2.15
N ALA A 231 -18.27 1.12 -1.60
CA ALA A 231 -17.34 1.92 -0.80
C ALA A 231 -16.64 3.03 -1.62
N VAL A 232 -16.15 2.70 -2.81
CA VAL A 232 -15.46 3.65 -3.72
C VAL A 232 -16.43 4.69 -4.28
N ASN A 233 -17.64 4.28 -4.64
CA ASN A 233 -18.69 5.21 -5.05
C ASN A 233 -19.05 6.18 -3.92
N THR A 234 -19.17 5.70 -2.68
CA THR A 234 -19.40 6.54 -1.49
C THR A 234 -18.29 7.58 -1.32
N LEU A 235 -17.01 7.18 -1.34
CA LEU A 235 -15.87 8.10 -1.28
C LEU A 235 -15.90 9.17 -2.38
N SER A 236 -16.33 8.77 -3.58
CA SER A 236 -16.32 9.57 -4.80
C SER A 236 -17.59 10.41 -5.00
N SER A 237 -18.57 10.31 -4.09
CA SER A 237 -19.93 10.86 -4.26
C SER A 237 -20.66 10.40 -5.53
N GLN A 238 -20.36 9.18 -6.00
CA GLN A 238 -21.03 8.52 -7.11
C GLN A 238 -22.18 7.62 -6.61
N VAL A 239 -23.11 7.28 -7.48
CA VAL A 239 -24.30 6.47 -7.15
C VAL A 239 -24.09 5.03 -7.61
N SER A 240 -24.17 4.07 -6.69
CA SER A 240 -24.23 2.63 -7.01
C SER A 240 -25.61 2.20 -7.49
N SER A 241 -25.67 1.10 -8.25
CA SER A 241 -26.96 0.52 -8.67
C SER A 241 -27.75 -0.02 -7.48
N GLU A 242 -29.08 -0.10 -7.61
CA GLU A 242 -29.96 -0.70 -6.59
C GLU A 242 -29.61 -2.17 -6.33
N GLU A 243 -29.10 -2.88 -7.34
CA GLU A 243 -28.66 -4.27 -7.23
C GLU A 243 -27.34 -4.41 -6.45
N ASP A 244 -26.31 -3.61 -6.77
CA ASP A 244 -25.06 -3.59 -5.98
C ASP A 244 -25.33 -3.17 -4.53
N LEU A 245 -26.25 -2.21 -4.29
CA LEU A 245 -26.65 -1.77 -2.94
C LEU A 245 -27.37 -2.88 -2.17
N LYS A 246 -28.31 -3.60 -2.81
CA LYS A 246 -29.03 -4.73 -2.21
C LYS A 246 -28.10 -5.88 -1.81
N GLU A 247 -27.09 -6.17 -2.63
CA GLU A 247 -26.10 -7.21 -2.32
C GLU A 247 -25.05 -6.74 -1.31
N ALA A 248 -24.63 -5.47 -1.36
CA ALA A 248 -23.73 -4.87 -0.37
C ALA A 248 -24.38 -4.70 1.01
N ALA A 249 -25.71 -4.60 1.11
CA ALA A 249 -26.44 -4.60 2.38
C ALA A 249 -26.30 -5.92 3.18
N LYS A 250 -25.77 -6.99 2.58
CA LYS A 250 -25.39 -8.24 3.26
C LYS A 250 -24.01 -8.17 3.91
N ASN A 251 -23.23 -7.11 3.64
CA ASN A 251 -21.91 -6.88 4.22
C ASN A 251 -22.02 -6.03 5.48
N TYR A 252 -21.29 -6.42 6.52
CA TYR A 252 -21.25 -5.77 7.83
C TYR A 252 -19.82 -5.74 8.38
N ASP A 253 -19.58 -4.95 9.43
CA ASP A 253 -18.25 -4.57 9.91
C ASP A 253 -17.37 -3.99 8.77
N LYS A 254 -17.98 -3.23 7.85
CA LYS A 254 -17.32 -2.71 6.64
C LYS A 254 -16.24 -1.68 6.99
N LYS A 255 -15.00 -1.97 6.63
CA LYS A 255 -13.85 -1.07 6.73
C LYS A 255 -13.23 -0.80 5.37
N LEU A 256 -12.75 0.42 5.20
CA LEU A 256 -12.01 0.85 4.01
C LEU A 256 -10.73 1.57 4.45
N PHE A 257 -9.58 1.00 4.11
CA PHE A 257 -8.31 1.71 4.16
C PHE A 257 -8.04 2.33 2.80
N TYR A 258 -7.49 3.54 2.77
CA TYR A 258 -7.01 4.16 1.56
C TYR A 258 -5.81 5.07 1.84
N ARG A 259 -4.83 5.05 0.94
CA ARG A 259 -3.63 5.90 0.99
C ARG A 259 -3.17 6.34 -0.40
N THR A 260 -2.36 7.39 -0.42
CA THR A 260 -1.55 7.80 -1.56
C THR A 260 -0.14 7.21 -1.49
N ILE A 261 0.41 6.80 -2.63
CA ILE A 261 1.79 6.31 -2.80
C ILE A 261 2.44 7.04 -3.99
N GLY A 262 3.64 7.60 -3.80
CA GLY A 262 4.29 8.52 -4.74
C GLY A 262 3.72 9.94 -4.73
N GLY A 263 4.21 10.79 -5.63
CA GLY A 263 3.81 12.20 -5.68
C GLY A 263 4.47 13.05 -4.58
N ASP A 264 3.89 14.21 -4.30
CA ASP A 264 4.29 15.07 -3.18
C ASP A 264 3.84 14.48 -1.84
N LYS A 265 4.78 13.84 -1.13
CA LYS A 265 4.53 13.24 0.20
C LYS A 265 3.95 14.22 1.22
N SER A 266 4.18 15.53 1.08
CA SER A 266 3.61 16.53 2.01
C SER A 266 2.10 16.74 1.84
N LYS A 267 1.54 16.26 0.72
CA LYS A 267 0.10 16.26 0.40
C LYS A 267 -0.49 14.85 0.38
N GLY A 268 0.32 13.83 0.62
CA GLY A 268 -0.13 12.46 0.76
C GLY A 268 -0.92 12.24 2.05
N PHE A 269 -1.78 11.23 2.05
CA PHE A 269 -2.63 10.85 3.19
C PHE A 269 -2.75 9.34 3.29
N ALA A 270 -3.12 8.85 4.48
CA ALA A 270 -3.49 7.46 4.74
C ALA A 270 -4.54 7.42 5.85
N GLN A 271 -5.68 6.78 5.62
CA GLN A 271 -6.80 6.76 6.56
C GLN A 271 -7.54 5.41 6.53
N ILE A 272 -8.07 4.99 7.68
CA ILE A 272 -9.05 3.90 7.81
C ILE A 272 -10.42 4.52 8.08
N ILE A 273 -11.45 3.97 7.44
CA ILE A 273 -12.85 4.36 7.57
C ILE A 273 -13.65 3.17 8.08
N ASN A 274 -14.58 3.43 9.01
CA ASN A 274 -15.70 2.52 9.30
C ASN A 274 -16.94 3.01 8.53
N LEU A 275 -17.38 2.21 7.55
CA LEU A 275 -18.45 2.53 6.61
C LEU A 275 -19.86 2.24 7.15
N GLU A 276 -20.00 1.75 8.40
CA GLU A 276 -21.29 1.71 9.09
C GLU A 276 -21.67 3.09 9.66
N ASN A 277 -20.66 3.83 10.14
CA ASN A 277 -20.86 5.03 10.96
C ASN A 277 -20.55 6.34 10.22
N THR A 278 -19.92 6.28 9.04
CA THR A 278 -19.46 7.48 8.31
C THR A 278 -19.61 7.34 6.79
N SER A 279 -19.87 8.47 6.12
CA SER A 279 -19.85 8.59 4.66
C SER A 279 -18.83 9.68 4.25
N PRO A 280 -17.52 9.43 4.44
CA PRO A 280 -16.47 10.40 4.15
C PRO A 280 -16.27 10.59 2.64
N LYS A 281 -15.62 11.69 2.27
CA LYS A 281 -15.29 12.03 0.88
C LYS A 281 -13.78 12.19 0.73
N ALA A 282 -13.20 11.58 -0.30
CA ALA A 282 -11.76 11.68 -0.56
C ALA A 282 -11.46 12.82 -1.55
N ASN A 283 -10.81 13.90 -1.08
CA ASN A 283 -10.29 14.94 -1.98
C ASN A 283 -8.86 14.60 -2.43
N ILE A 284 -8.75 13.88 -3.54
CA ILE A 284 -7.48 13.36 -4.06
C ILE A 284 -6.73 14.37 -4.96
N GLY A 285 -7.42 15.42 -5.43
CA GLY A 285 -6.93 16.27 -6.52
C GLY A 285 -5.68 17.07 -6.18
N ALA A 286 -5.56 17.55 -4.94
CA ALA A 286 -4.41 18.33 -4.47
C ALA A 286 -3.10 17.52 -4.42
N TRP A 287 -3.20 16.22 -4.16
CA TRP A 287 -2.07 15.28 -4.27
C TRP A 287 -1.85 14.87 -5.73
N GLN A 288 -2.91 14.48 -6.44
CA GLN A 288 -2.84 13.99 -7.82
C GLN A 288 -2.18 15.02 -8.77
N SER A 289 -2.41 16.32 -8.56
CA SER A 289 -1.77 17.39 -9.32
C SER A 289 -0.24 17.47 -9.17
N THR A 290 0.35 16.71 -8.25
CA THR A 290 1.80 16.71 -8.00
C THR A 290 2.52 15.51 -8.60
N VAL A 291 1.83 14.57 -9.23
CA VAL A 291 2.42 13.33 -9.73
C VAL A 291 3.26 13.60 -10.98
N THR A 292 4.59 13.48 -10.85
CA THR A 292 5.56 13.69 -11.93
C THR A 292 6.48 12.48 -12.08
N LYS A 293 7.39 12.52 -13.06
CA LYS A 293 8.44 11.51 -13.25
C LYS A 293 9.47 11.49 -12.11
N ASP A 294 9.65 12.62 -11.41
CA ASP A 294 10.74 12.80 -10.44
C ASP A 294 10.35 12.35 -9.03
N ASN A 295 9.07 12.43 -8.69
CA ASN A 295 8.48 11.86 -7.46
C ASN A 295 7.71 10.55 -7.72
N SER A 296 8.07 9.85 -8.80
CA SER A 296 7.56 8.51 -9.12
C SER A 296 8.25 7.43 -8.27
N VAL A 297 7.46 6.52 -7.71
CA VAL A 297 7.91 5.33 -6.94
C VAL A 297 7.47 4.06 -7.64
N LEU A 298 7.97 2.89 -7.20
CA LEU A 298 7.45 1.58 -7.61
C LEU A 298 5.94 1.48 -7.33
N VAL A 299 5.15 1.24 -8.38
CA VAL A 299 3.68 1.10 -8.26
C VAL A 299 3.12 -0.20 -8.83
N ASP A 300 3.81 -0.82 -9.78
CA ASP A 300 3.39 -2.08 -10.42
C ASP A 300 4.60 -2.83 -11.02
N PHE A 301 4.43 -4.11 -11.34
CA PHE A 301 5.47 -4.95 -11.99
C PHE A 301 5.09 -5.31 -13.43
N GLY A 302 6.09 -5.63 -14.26
CA GLY A 302 5.83 -6.41 -15.47
C GLY A 302 5.52 -7.89 -15.13
N PRO A 303 4.85 -8.66 -16.01
CA PRO A 303 4.45 -10.04 -15.69
C PRO A 303 5.59 -11.01 -15.34
N ASN A 304 6.83 -10.71 -15.73
CA ASN A 304 8.05 -11.43 -15.30
C ASN A 304 9.05 -10.46 -14.64
N GLY A 305 8.54 -9.50 -13.87
CA GLY A 305 9.30 -8.38 -13.31
C GLY A 305 10.00 -8.64 -11.99
N LEU A 306 9.86 -9.85 -11.46
CA LEU A 306 10.69 -10.37 -10.39
C LEU A 306 11.54 -11.52 -10.92
N MET A 307 12.65 -11.78 -10.24
CA MET A 307 13.45 -13.00 -10.37
C MET A 307 13.90 -13.44 -8.99
N LEU A 308 14.11 -14.74 -8.80
CA LEU A 308 14.50 -15.33 -7.51
C LEU A 308 15.92 -14.89 -7.15
N ILE A 309 16.15 -14.44 -5.91
CA ILE A 309 17.45 -13.88 -5.52
C ILE A 309 18.61 -14.88 -5.60
N TYR A 310 18.31 -16.16 -5.34
CA TYR A 310 19.29 -17.25 -5.45
C TYR A 310 19.68 -17.57 -6.90
N ASP A 311 18.91 -17.16 -7.92
CA ASP A 311 19.27 -17.39 -9.32
C ASP A 311 20.38 -16.45 -9.83
N LEU A 312 20.80 -15.49 -9.03
CA LEU A 312 21.99 -14.66 -9.25
C LEU A 312 23.27 -15.21 -8.59
N VAL A 313 23.17 -16.24 -7.74
CA VAL A 313 24.31 -16.78 -6.99
C VAL A 313 25.04 -17.82 -7.84
N ASN A 314 26.31 -17.54 -8.17
CA ASN A 314 27.12 -18.43 -9.02
C ASN A 314 27.73 -19.63 -8.28
N ASP A 315 28.03 -19.51 -6.98
CA ASP A 315 28.51 -20.65 -6.20
C ASP A 315 27.37 -21.66 -5.95
N PRO A 316 27.51 -22.94 -6.33
CA PRO A 316 26.43 -23.91 -6.22
C PRO A 316 25.99 -24.23 -4.77
N ALA A 317 26.91 -24.17 -3.81
CA ALA A 317 26.62 -24.48 -2.41
C ALA A 317 25.87 -23.32 -1.75
N LYS A 318 26.37 -22.08 -1.89
CA LYS A 318 25.69 -20.85 -1.46
C LYS A 318 24.33 -20.70 -2.13
N LYS A 319 24.20 -21.03 -3.42
CA LYS A 319 22.92 -21.02 -4.14
C LYS A 319 21.92 -22.02 -3.53
N ALA A 320 22.36 -23.25 -3.24
CA ALA A 320 21.51 -24.26 -2.63
C ALA A 320 21.08 -23.87 -1.20
N GLU A 321 22.00 -23.34 -0.39
CA GLU A 321 21.74 -22.87 0.98
C GLU A 321 20.72 -21.72 0.99
N LEU A 322 20.94 -20.69 0.15
CA LEU A 322 20.02 -19.56 0.03
C LEU A 322 18.66 -19.98 -0.53
N LYS A 323 18.62 -20.90 -1.51
CA LYS A 323 17.36 -21.42 -2.04
C LYS A 323 16.54 -22.12 -0.96
N ALA A 324 17.15 -23.02 -0.18
CA ALA A 324 16.46 -23.75 0.87
C ALA A 324 15.83 -22.81 1.91
N TYR A 325 16.55 -21.76 2.30
CA TYR A 325 16.01 -20.74 3.20
C TYR A 325 14.89 -19.90 2.56
N VAL A 326 15.05 -19.45 1.30
CA VAL A 326 14.01 -18.66 0.60
C VAL A 326 12.73 -19.48 0.42
N ASP A 327 12.82 -20.75 0.05
CA ASP A 327 11.68 -21.68 -0.03
C ASP A 327 10.98 -21.82 1.34
N GLN A 328 11.75 -21.99 2.42
CA GLN A 328 11.22 -22.10 3.79
C GLN A 328 10.54 -20.79 4.24
N TYR A 329 11.18 -19.65 4.01
CA TYR A 329 10.67 -18.33 4.39
C TYR A 329 9.37 -18.02 3.66
N ILE A 330 9.31 -18.26 2.34
CA ILE A 330 8.09 -18.11 1.55
C ILE A 330 7.00 -19.08 2.00
N ASN A 331 7.33 -20.35 2.25
CA ASN A 331 6.34 -21.34 2.71
C ASN A 331 5.77 -21.04 4.11
N THR A 332 6.52 -20.32 4.96
CA THR A 332 6.08 -19.91 6.33
C THR A 332 5.36 -18.57 6.36
N HIS A 333 5.55 -17.69 5.36
CA HIS A 333 4.96 -16.35 5.30
C HIS A 333 3.88 -16.17 4.22
N LYS A 334 3.60 -17.19 3.40
CA LYS A 334 2.44 -17.24 2.49
C LYS A 334 1.13 -17.03 3.25
N VAL A 335 0.13 -16.45 2.60
CA VAL A 335 -1.20 -16.26 3.19
C VAL A 335 -1.92 -17.61 3.28
N VAL A 336 -2.14 -18.07 4.50
CA VAL A 336 -3.05 -19.16 4.86
C VAL A 336 -4.15 -18.58 5.73
N LEU A 337 -5.36 -19.14 5.63
CA LEU A 337 -6.44 -18.76 6.53
C LEU A 337 -6.10 -19.18 7.96
N ALA A 338 -6.49 -18.36 8.93
CA ALA A 338 -6.37 -18.71 10.34
C ALA A 338 -7.17 -19.99 10.63
N SER A 339 -6.60 -20.89 11.41
CA SER A 339 -7.37 -21.98 12.02
C SER A 339 -8.13 -21.42 13.21
N ASN A 340 -9.45 -21.64 13.23
CA ASN A 340 -10.35 -21.26 14.31
C ASN A 340 -10.29 -22.26 15.48
#